data_AF-A0A1V4I9M7-F1
#
_entry.id   AF-A0A1V4I9M7-F1
#
_cell.length_a   1.000
_cell.length_b   1.000
_cell.length_c   1.000
_cell.angle_alpha   90.00
_cell.angle_beta   90.00
_cell.angle_gamma   90.00
#
_symmetry.space_group_name_H-M   'P 1'
#
loop_
_entity.id
_entity.type
_entity.pdbx_description
1 polymer ?
#
loop_
_entity_poly.entity_id
_entity_poly.type
_entity_poly.pdbx_seq_one_letter_code
_entity_poly.pdbx_strand_id
1 'polypeptide(L)'
;MNKRLRKKRGLSKIQDFECWDLDVTIINFVLPRLKKFKEININSYPEKCGSIENWHVLIDKMIWSFQFARDVKYWNYSNEYRSDDSNWNKYYAGMDLFKEYLVDLWD
;
A
#
# COMPACT_ATOMS: atom_id res chain seq x y z
N MET A 1 26.97 16.66 29.58
CA MET A 1 26.67 16.17 28.20
C MET A 1 25.15 16.07 28.01
N ASN A 2 24.58 16.81 27.05
CA ASN A 2 23.14 17.09 26.98
C ASN A 2 22.32 15.88 26.47
N LYS A 3 21.33 15.41 27.25
CA LYS A 3 20.49 14.21 26.92
C LYS A 3 19.84 14.28 25.53
N ARG A 4 19.56 15.49 25.02
CA ARG A 4 18.97 15.74 23.70
C ARG A 4 19.88 15.31 22.53
N LEU A 5 21.20 15.32 22.69
CA LEU A 5 22.14 14.92 21.64
C LEU A 5 22.25 13.39 21.49
N ARG A 6 22.00 12.62 22.55
CA ARG A 6 21.93 11.14 22.46
C ARG A 6 20.74 10.68 21.62
N LYS A 7 19.61 11.40 21.65
CA LYS A 7 18.42 11.07 20.85
C LYS A 7 18.68 11.19 19.34
N LYS A 8 19.59 12.07 18.91
CA LYS A 8 19.99 12.23 17.50
C LYS A 8 20.87 11.08 16.96
N ARG A 9 21.57 10.33 17.80
CA ARG A 9 22.51 9.28 17.35
C ARG A 9 21.85 7.92 17.06
N GLY A 10 20.59 7.73 17.47
CA GLY A 10 19.78 6.54 17.14
C GLY A 10 18.74 6.76 16.03
N LEU A 11 18.66 7.98 15.48
CA LEU A 11 17.73 8.38 14.41
C LEU A 11 18.36 8.32 13.01
N SER A 12 19.67 8.03 12.88
CA SER A 12 20.37 8.04 11.59
C SER A 12 20.69 6.64 11.06
N LYS A 13 20.40 5.58 11.80
CA LYS A 13 20.65 4.20 11.39
C LYS A 13 19.32 3.45 11.48
N ILE A 14 18.89 2.92 10.35
CA ILE A 14 17.79 1.97 10.28
C ILE A 14 18.20 0.79 11.17
N GLN A 15 17.36 0.48 12.15
CA GLN A 15 17.59 -0.60 13.10
C GLN A 15 17.07 -1.91 12.50
N ASP A 16 17.72 -3.03 12.77
CA ASP A 16 17.39 -4.30 12.11
C ASP A 16 15.92 -4.71 12.30
N PHE A 17 15.32 -4.39 13.45
CA PHE A 17 13.90 -4.66 13.69
C PHE A 17 12.95 -3.82 12.82
N GLU A 18 13.39 -2.67 12.30
CA GLU A 18 12.58 -1.86 11.38
C GLU A 18 12.44 -2.53 10.01
N CYS A 19 13.31 -3.50 9.71
CA CYS A 19 13.22 -4.33 8.51
C CYS A 19 12.35 -5.58 8.71
N TRP A 20 12.00 -5.93 9.95
CA TRP A 20 11.15 -7.08 10.26
C TRP A 20 9.68 -6.71 10.04
N ASP A 21 8.93 -7.57 9.32
CA ASP A 21 7.53 -7.34 8.96
C ASP A 21 7.29 -5.94 8.34
N LEU A 22 8.26 -5.45 7.57
CA LEU A 22 8.20 -4.12 6.96
C LEU A 22 7.04 -4.02 5.96
N ASP A 23 6.72 -5.11 5.27
CA ASP A 23 5.54 -5.24 4.43
C ASP A 23 4.25 -4.97 5.22
N VAL A 24 4.09 -5.59 6.40
CA VAL A 24 2.93 -5.35 7.29
C VAL A 24 2.88 -3.89 7.73
N THR A 25 4.03 -3.32 8.05
CA THR A 25 4.15 -1.90 8.44
C THR A 25 3.71 -0.98 7.30
N ILE A 26 4.18 -1.22 6.08
CA ILE A 26 3.81 -0.46 4.88
C ILE A 26 2.31 -0.62 4.59
N ILE A 27 1.78 -1.84 4.65
CA ILE A 27 0.36 -2.11 4.39
C ILE A 27 -0.52 -1.34 5.37
N ASN A 28 -0.23 -1.42 6.67
CA ASN A 28 -0.97 -0.72 7.70
C ASN A 28 -0.83 0.80 7.62
N PHE A 29 0.27 1.30 7.06
CA PHE A 29 0.46 2.71 6.80
C PHE A 29 -0.35 3.19 5.58
N VAL A 30 -0.26 2.50 4.45
CA VAL A 30 -0.86 2.93 3.18
C VAL A 30 -2.37 2.73 3.15
N LEU A 31 -2.89 1.61 3.66
CA LEU A 31 -4.31 1.27 3.60
C LEU A 31 -5.26 2.37 4.14
N PRO A 32 -5.10 2.92 5.36
CA PRO A 32 -5.99 3.97 5.84
C PRO A 32 -5.89 5.25 5.01
N ARG A 33 -4.73 5.52 4.40
CA ARG A 33 -4.51 6.69 3.54
C ARG A 33 -5.25 6.51 2.22
N LEU A 34 -5.23 5.33 1.60
CA LEU A 34 -5.98 5.08 0.37
C LEU A 34 -7.48 5.26 0.57
N LYS A 35 -8.01 4.75 1.70
CA LYS A 35 -9.41 4.99 2.09
C LYS A 35 -9.70 6.48 2.25
N LYS A 36 -8.81 7.20 2.93
CA LYS A 36 -8.99 8.64 3.15
C LYS A 36 -8.87 9.46 1.87
N PHE A 37 -7.95 9.10 0.97
CA PHE A 37 -7.78 9.71 -0.34
C PHE A 37 -9.06 9.60 -1.18
N LYS A 38 -9.69 8.42 -1.15
CA LYS A 38 -11.00 8.23 -1.78
C LYS A 38 -12.08 9.12 -1.15
N GLU A 39 -12.13 9.24 0.18
CA GLU A 39 -13.12 10.06 0.89
C GLU A 39 -12.96 11.56 0.66
N ILE A 40 -11.73 12.05 0.53
CA ILE A 40 -11.43 13.48 0.35
C ILE A 40 -11.94 13.99 -1.02
N ASN A 41 -12.36 13.08 -1.91
CA ASN A 41 -13.00 13.38 -3.19
C ASN A 41 -12.12 14.30 -4.06
N ILE A 42 -10.94 13.79 -4.41
CA ILE A 42 -9.94 14.53 -5.16
C ILE A 42 -10.50 14.76 -6.56
N ASN A 43 -10.76 16.03 -6.89
CA ASN A 43 -11.27 16.45 -8.20
C ASN A 43 -10.23 16.28 -9.33
N SER A 44 -9.08 15.68 -9.04
CA SER A 44 -8.01 15.37 -9.97
C SER A 44 -7.95 13.86 -10.19
N TYR A 45 -7.71 13.47 -11.43
CA TYR A 45 -7.49 12.09 -11.81
C TYR A 45 -6.45 12.03 -12.94
N PRO A 46 -5.69 10.93 -13.05
CA PRO A 46 -4.78 10.73 -14.17
C PRO A 46 -5.53 10.74 -15.50
N GLU A 47 -5.03 11.46 -16.51
CA GLU A 47 -5.68 11.60 -17.82
C GLU A 47 -6.07 10.23 -18.44
N LYS A 48 -5.23 9.21 -18.23
CA LYS A 48 -5.45 7.82 -18.68
C LYS A 48 -6.74 7.18 -18.15
N CYS A 49 -7.27 7.65 -17.00
CA CYS A 49 -8.49 7.11 -16.42
C CYS A 49 -9.75 7.57 -17.17
N GLY A 50 -9.68 8.68 -17.90
CA GLY A 50 -10.78 9.26 -18.66
C GLY A 50 -11.92 9.86 -17.85
N SER A 51 -12.12 9.45 -16.59
CA SER A 51 -13.10 10.01 -15.67
C SER A 51 -12.72 9.79 -14.20
N ILE A 52 -13.33 10.59 -13.32
CA ILE A 52 -13.15 10.48 -11.88
C ILE A 52 -13.77 9.20 -11.32
N GLU A 53 -14.89 8.74 -11.89
CA GLU A 53 -15.55 7.49 -11.50
C GLU A 53 -14.64 6.28 -11.80
N ASN A 54 -14.00 6.27 -12.96
CA ASN A 54 -13.02 5.25 -13.30
C ASN A 54 -11.85 5.27 -12.32
N TRP A 55 -11.37 6.46 -11.95
CA TRP A 55 -10.30 6.59 -10.97
C TRP A 55 -10.70 6.01 -9.61
N HIS A 56 -11.91 6.30 -9.12
CA HIS A 56 -12.43 5.67 -7.90
C HIS A 56 -12.50 4.14 -7.97
N VAL A 57 -12.88 3.58 -9.12
CA VAL A 57 -12.88 2.13 -9.33
C VAL A 57 -11.46 1.55 -9.26
N LEU A 58 -10.46 2.24 -9.80
CA LEU A 58 -9.06 1.81 -9.70
C LEU A 58 -8.57 1.88 -8.25
N ILE A 59 -8.87 2.97 -7.53
CA ILE A 59 -8.53 3.11 -6.10
C ILE A 59 -9.18 1.99 -5.27
N ASP A 60 -10.42 1.60 -5.56
CA ASP A 60 -11.08 0.48 -4.86
C ASP A 60 -10.36 -0.85 -5.05
N LYS A 61 -9.81 -1.11 -6.24
CA LYS A 61 -8.98 -2.30 -6.50
C LYS A 61 -7.68 -2.26 -5.69
N MET A 62 -7.05 -1.09 -5.56
CA MET A 62 -5.88 -0.91 -4.71
C MET A 62 -6.24 -1.16 -3.24
N ILE A 63 -7.31 -0.51 -2.72
CA ILE A 63 -7.79 -0.68 -1.35
C ILE A 63 -8.06 -2.16 -1.05
N TRP A 64 -8.77 -2.86 -1.95
CA TRP A 64 -9.07 -4.28 -1.79
C TRP A 64 -7.78 -5.10 -1.66
N SER A 65 -6.77 -4.81 -2.48
CA SER A 65 -5.49 -5.54 -2.45
C SER A 65 -4.72 -5.32 -1.16
N PHE A 66 -4.68 -4.08 -0.65
CA PHE A 66 -4.08 -3.78 0.66
C PHE A 66 -4.86 -4.40 1.82
N GLN A 67 -6.20 -4.50 1.73
CA GLN A 67 -7.00 -5.21 2.73
C GLN A 67 -6.71 -6.71 2.71
N PHE A 68 -6.69 -7.31 1.52
CA PHE A 68 -6.35 -8.72 1.34
C PHE A 68 -4.95 -9.00 1.92
N ALA A 69 -3.95 -8.20 1.57
CA ALA A 69 -2.58 -8.33 2.07
C ALA A 69 -2.49 -8.24 3.61
N ARG A 70 -3.29 -7.38 4.24
CA ARG A 70 -3.36 -7.25 5.70
C ARG A 70 -4.03 -8.45 6.36
N ASP A 71 -5.08 -8.98 5.75
CA ASP A 71 -5.96 -9.97 6.36
C ASP A 71 -5.50 -11.43 6.08
N VAL A 72 -4.66 -11.65 5.06
CA VAL A 72 -4.04 -12.95 4.76
C VAL A 72 -3.05 -13.33 5.86
N LYS A 73 -3.43 -14.33 6.67
CA LYS A 73 -2.64 -14.81 7.81
C LYS A 73 -1.38 -15.59 7.44
N TYR A 74 -1.26 -16.07 6.21
CA TYR A 74 -0.16 -16.95 5.78
C TYR A 74 0.35 -16.59 4.38
N TRP A 75 1.36 -15.74 4.33
CA TRP A 75 2.18 -15.51 3.13
C TRP A 75 3.04 -16.72 2.73
N ASN A 76 2.76 -17.93 3.22
CA ASN A 76 3.68 -19.07 3.13
C ASN A 76 3.14 -20.30 2.37
N TYR A 77 2.00 -20.20 1.68
CA TYR A 77 1.61 -21.25 0.72
C TYR A 77 2.45 -21.10 -0.55
N SER A 78 2.97 -22.23 -1.05
CA SER A 78 3.85 -22.29 -2.24
C SER A 78 3.24 -21.52 -3.41
N ASN A 79 4.10 -20.86 -4.20
CA ASN A 79 3.69 -20.02 -5.34
C ASN A 79 2.77 -20.76 -6.34
N GLU A 80 2.87 -22.09 -6.41
CA GLU A 80 2.07 -22.96 -7.27
C GLU A 80 0.57 -22.95 -6.94
N TYR A 81 0.17 -22.72 -5.68
CA TYR A 81 -1.24 -22.57 -5.29
C TYR A 81 -1.79 -21.15 -5.46
N ARG A 82 -0.92 -20.15 -5.70
CA ARG A 82 -1.32 -18.74 -5.79
C ARG A 82 -1.74 -18.31 -7.19
N SER A 83 -1.17 -18.91 -8.23
CA SER A 83 -1.42 -18.49 -9.61
C SER A 83 -2.83 -18.81 -10.11
N ASP A 84 -3.52 -19.78 -9.49
CA ASP A 84 -4.87 -20.21 -9.90
C ASP A 84 -5.98 -19.76 -8.91
N ASP A 85 -5.61 -19.01 -7.87
CA ASP A 85 -6.58 -18.44 -6.93
C ASP A 85 -7.03 -17.04 -7.41
N SER A 86 -8.33 -16.93 -7.68
CA SER A 86 -8.98 -15.68 -8.08
C SER A 86 -8.66 -14.47 -7.18
N ASN A 87 -8.42 -14.69 -5.88
CA ASN A 87 -8.08 -13.62 -4.94
C ASN A 87 -6.65 -13.13 -5.11
N TRP A 88 -5.70 -14.03 -5.35
CA TRP A 88 -4.31 -13.67 -5.61
C TRP A 88 -4.17 -12.92 -6.94
N ASN A 89 -4.88 -13.35 -7.98
CA ASN A 89 -4.94 -12.62 -9.25
C ASN A 89 -5.53 -11.21 -9.07
N LYS A 90 -6.59 -11.08 -8.27
CA LYS A 90 -7.18 -9.79 -7.93
C LYS A 90 -6.22 -8.91 -7.11
N TYR A 91 -5.46 -9.51 -6.20
CA TYR A 91 -4.45 -8.83 -5.40
C TYR A 91 -3.34 -8.24 -6.29
N TYR A 92 -2.77 -9.05 -7.19
CA TYR A 92 -1.73 -8.59 -8.09
C TYR A 92 -2.23 -7.47 -9.00
N ALA A 93 -3.45 -7.59 -9.54
CA ALA A 93 -4.05 -6.55 -10.37
C ALA A 93 -4.18 -5.20 -9.64
N GLY A 94 -4.57 -5.19 -8.36
CA GLY A 94 -4.65 -3.93 -7.61
C GLY A 94 -3.28 -3.41 -7.15
N MET A 95 -2.30 -4.27 -6.88
CA MET A 95 -0.93 -3.84 -6.59
C MET A 95 -0.22 -3.27 -7.82
N ASP A 96 -0.49 -3.81 -9.02
CA ASP A 96 0.01 -3.28 -10.28
C ASP A 96 -0.55 -1.88 -10.55
N LEU A 97 -1.84 -1.66 -10.27
CA LEU A 97 -2.43 -0.32 -10.33
C LEU A 97 -1.77 0.63 -9.32
N PHE A 98 -1.57 0.19 -8.07
CA PHE A 98 -0.91 1.01 -7.07
C PHE A 98 0.52 1.41 -7.49
N LYS A 99 1.27 0.47 -8.08
CA LYS A 99 2.59 0.72 -8.66
C LYS A 99 2.52 1.73 -9.82
N GLU A 100 1.57 1.56 -10.73
CA GLU A 100 1.42 2.42 -11.90
C GLU A 100 1.11 3.88 -11.51
N TYR A 101 0.19 4.08 -10.57
CA TYR A 101 -0.31 5.40 -10.20
C TYR A 101 0.31 5.95 -8.91
N LEU A 102 1.43 5.39 -8.44
CA LEU A 102 2.02 5.78 -7.15
C LEU A 102 2.26 7.29 -7.02
N VAL A 103 2.62 7.94 -8.13
CA VAL A 103 2.93 9.38 -8.20
C VAL A 103 1.69 10.25 -8.37
N ASP A 104 0.61 9.70 -8.92
CA ASP A 104 -0.68 10.38 -9.05
C ASP A 104 -1.55 10.24 -7.79
N LEU A 105 -1.12 9.38 -6.88
CA LEU A 105 -1.65 9.34 -5.52
C LEU A 105 -1.00 10.48 -4.73
N TRP A 106 -1.82 11.11 -3.87
CA TRP A 106 -1.43 12.09 -2.83
C TRP A 106 -1.15 13.54 -3.26
N ASP A 107 -1.59 13.96 -4.45
CA ASP A 107 -1.57 15.37 -4.89
C ASP A 107 -2.46 16.31 -4.05
#